data_AF-A0A820S1E6-F1
#
_entry.id   AF-A0A820S1E6-F1
#
_cell.length_a   1.000
_cell.length_b   1.000
_cell.length_c   1.000
_cell.angle_alpha   90.00
_cell.angle_beta   90.00
_cell.angle_gamma   90.00
#
_symmetry.space_group_name_H-M   'P 1'
#
loop_
_entity.id
_entity.type
_entity.pdbx_description
1 polymer ?
#
loop_
_entity_poly.entity_id
_entity_poly.type
_entity_poly.pdbx_seq_one_letter_code
_entity_poly.pdbx_strand_id
1 'polypeptide(L)' 'IITFLPKNLFEQFRRLANAYFLFLLCLQLIPQISSLAPITTILPLVFVLALTAIKDASDDIVCL' A
#
# COMPACT_ATOMS: atom_id res chain seq x y z
N ILE A 1 -12.98 3.35 13.11
CA ILE A 1 -13.04 3.35 11.61
C ILE A 1 -12.46 4.63 11.01
N ILE A 2 -12.99 5.83 11.28
CA ILE A 2 -12.50 7.10 10.67
C ILE A 2 -11.02 7.40 11.02
N THR A 3 -10.57 7.05 12.22
CA THR A 3 -9.16 7.18 12.66
C THR A 3 -8.30 5.97 12.31
N PHE A 4 -8.91 4.82 12.01
CA PHE A 4 -8.19 3.56 11.73
C PHE A 4 -7.51 3.62 10.37
N LEU A 5 -8.26 4.00 9.32
CA LEU A 5 -7.75 4.02 7.95
C LEU A 5 -6.51 4.91 7.77
N PRO A 6 -6.50 6.19 8.19
CA PRO A 6 -5.32 7.05 8.02
C PRO A 6 -4.13 6.59 8.88
N LYS A 7 -4.37 6.08 10.10
CA LYS A 7 -3.31 5.58 10.98
C LYS A 7 -2.66 4.32 10.40
N ASN A 8 -3.48 3.37 9.95
CA ASN A 8 -3.00 2.10 9.41
C ASN A 8 -2.22 2.29 8.11
N LEU A 9 -2.73 3.12 7.18
CA LEU A 9 -1.99 3.45 5.95
C LEU A 9 -0.62 4.08 6.27
N PHE A 10 -0.56 5.00 7.24
CA PHE A 10 0.70 5.60 7.65
C PHE A 10 1.71 4.56 8.18
N GLU A 11 1.24 3.63 9.02
CA GLU A 11 2.05 2.53 9.55
C GLU A 11 2.53 1.58 8.44
N GLN A 12 1.66 1.27 7.49
CA GLN A 12 1.99 0.42 6.34
C GLN A 12 3.01 1.08 5.42
N PHE A 13 2.91 2.39 5.13
CA PHE A 13 3.90 3.09 4.31
C PHE A 13 5.25 3.31 4.99
N ARG A 14 5.31 3.25 6.34
CA ARG A 14 6.59 3.25 7.07
C ARG A 14 7.41 1.96 6.88
N ARG A 15 6.82 0.89 6.37
CA ARG A 15 7.57 -0.33 6.02
C ARG A 15 8.33 -0.13 4.72
N LEU A 16 9.63 -0.43 4.74
CA LEU A 16 10.54 -0.29 3.59
C LEU A 16 10.03 -0.99 2.33
N ALA A 17 9.39 -2.16 2.44
CA ALA A 17 8.83 -2.88 1.30
C ALA A 17 7.71 -2.09 0.61
N ASN A 18 6.76 -1.54 1.37
CA ASN A 18 5.65 -0.76 0.83
C ASN A 18 6.14 0.60 0.29
N ALA A 19 7.11 1.23 0.96
CA ALA A 19 7.76 2.44 0.48
C ALA A 19 8.52 2.22 -0.84
N TYR A 20 9.19 1.07 -0.99
CA TYR A 20 9.86 0.68 -2.24
C TYR A 20 8.87 0.56 -3.40
N PHE A 21 7.75 -0.15 -3.20
CA PHE A 21 6.72 -0.26 -4.24
C PHE A 21 6.08 1.09 -4.58
N LEU A 22 5.85 1.97 -3.58
CA LEU A 22 5.35 3.32 -3.80
C LEU A 22 6.32 4.14 -4.67
N PHE A 23 7.62 4.09 -4.37
CA PHE A 23 8.62 4.78 -5.17
C PHE A 23 8.73 4.22 -6.59
N LEU A 24 8.71 2.89 -6.72
CA LEU A 24 8.68 2.20 -8.01
C LEU A 24 7.47 2.62 -8.84
N LEU A 25 6.30 2.76 -8.20
CA LEU A 25 5.08 3.25 -8.83
C LEU A 25 5.23 4.70 -9.30
N CYS A 26 5.79 5.58 -8.47
CA CYS A 26 6.07 6.97 -8.86
C CYS A 26 6.99 7.04 -10.08
N LEU A 27 8.02 6.20 -10.16
CA LEU A 27 8.89 6.12 -11.33
C LEU A 27 8.16 5.60 -12.58
N GLN A 28 7.23 4.65 -12.40
CA GLN A 28 6.44 4.09 -13.51
C GLN A 28 5.34 5.01 -14.04
N LEU A 29 4.89 5.98 -13.24
CA LEU A 29 3.98 7.02 -13.72
C LEU A 29 4.66 7.99 -14.70
N ILE A 30 5.99 7.95 -14.79
CA ILE A 30 6.77 8.75 -15.74
C ILE A 30 7.00 7.90 -17.01
N PRO A 31 6.19 8.11 -18.08
CA PRO A 31 6.26 7.27 -19.28
C PRO A 31 7.59 7.40 -20.03
N GLN A 32 8.38 8.45 -19.76
CA GLN A 32 9.72 8.58 -20.34
C GLN A 32 10.77 7.67 -19.68
N ILE A 33 10.53 7.22 -18.44
CA ILE A 33 11.48 6.43 -17.65
C ILE A 33 11.11 4.94 -17.67
N SER A 34 9.82 4.61 -17.80
CA SER A 34 9.32 3.23 -17.80
C SER A 34 8.52 2.90 -19.06
N SER A 35 8.90 1.79 -19.71
CA SER A 35 8.13 1.19 -20.81
C SER A 35 7.05 0.21 -20.33
N LEU A 36 6.98 -0.05 -19.01
CA LEU A 36 6.03 -0.99 -18.39
C LEU A 36 4.75 -0.28 -18.00
N ALA A 37 3.61 -0.96 -18.17
CA ALA A 37 2.31 -0.44 -17.78
C ALA A 37 2.24 -0.29 -16.25
N PRO A 38 1.89 0.90 -15.70
CA PRO A 38 1.92 1.16 -14.25
C PRO A 38 1.00 0.23 -13.45
N ILE A 39 0.03 -0.40 -14.10
CA ILE A 39 -0.89 -1.36 -13.49
C ILE A 39 -0.18 -2.58 -12.87
N THR A 40 0.94 -3.01 -13.44
CA THR A 40 1.70 -4.17 -12.92
C THR A 40 2.32 -3.88 -11.55
N THR A 41 2.47 -2.61 -11.19
CA THR A 41 3.01 -2.17 -9.90
C THR A 41 1.93 -1.68 -8.94
N ILE A 42 0.87 -1.07 -9.45
CA ILE A 42 -0.30 -0.68 -8.65
C ILE A 42 -0.98 -1.92 -8.07
N LEU A 43 -1.18 -2.97 -8.88
CA LEU A 43 -1.91 -4.17 -8.49
C LEU A 43 -1.31 -4.85 -7.24
N PRO A 44 -0.01 -5.22 -7.19
CA PRO A 44 0.57 -5.82 -6.00
C PRO A 44 0.58 -4.87 -4.80
N LEU A 45 0.82 -3.56 -5.01
CA LEU A 45 0.81 -2.58 -3.94
C LEU A 45 -0.56 -2.50 -3.26
N VAL A 46 -1.64 -2.33 -4.03
CA VAL A 46 -3.00 -2.23 -3.51
C VAL A 46 -3.43 -3.54 -2.85
N PHE A 47 -3.07 -4.69 -3.45
CA PHE A 47 -3.38 -6.00 -2.87
C PHE A 47 -2.73 -6.19 -1.49
N VAL A 48 -1.44 -5.88 -1.36
CA VAL A 48 -0.74 -5.99 -0.08
C VAL A 48 -1.29 -5.03 0.96
N LEU A 49 -1.57 -3.78 0.58
CA LEU A 49 -2.17 -2.79 1.49
C LEU A 49 -3.57 -3.22 1.96
N ALA A 50 -4.39 -3.75 1.05
CA ALA A 50 -5.73 -4.24 1.37
C ALA A 50 -5.71 -5.45 2.31
N LEU A 51 -4.86 -6.46 2.02
CA LEU A 51 -4.71 -7.63 2.90
C LEU A 51 -4.22 -7.25 4.29
N THR A 52 -3.23 -6.35 4.36
CA THR A 52 -2.69 -5.87 5.64
C THR A 52 -3.75 -5.09 6.40
N ALA A 53 -4.50 -4.23 5.71
CA ALA A 53 -5.58 -3.47 6.33
C ALA A 53 -6.73 -4.35 6.87
N ILE A 54 -7.09 -5.42 6.16
CA ILE A 54 -8.11 -6.40 6.63
C ILE A 54 -7.60 -7.16 7.86
N LYS A 55 -6.32 -7.57 7.85
CA LYS A 55 -5.70 -8.26 8.99
C LYS A 55 -5.69 -7.37 10.22
N ASP A 56 -5.16 -6.15 10.10
CA ASP A 56 -5.10 -5.19 11.21
C ASP A 56 -6.50 -4.80 11.69
N ALA A 57 -7.48 -4.67 10.78
CA ALA A 57 -8.85 -4.37 11.17
C ALA A 57 -9.50 -5.54 11.92
N SER A 58 -9.20 -6.77 11.52
CA SER A 58 -9.68 -7.97 12.23
C SER A 58 -9.06 -8.08 13.61
N ASP A 59 -7.75 -7.83 13.74
CA ASP A 59 -7.04 -7.85 15.02
C ASP A 59 -7.56 -6.74 15.97
N ASP A 60 -7.86 -5.54 15.44
CA ASP A 60 -8.40 -4.40 16.20
C ASP A 60 -9.87 -4.62 16.62
N ILE A 61 -10.68 -5.29 15.79
CA ILE A 61 -12.08 -5.65 16.11
C ILE A 61 -12.13 -6.80 17.13
N VAL A 62 -11.23 -7.77 17.05
CA VAL A 62 -11.17 -8.92 17.98
C VAL A 62 -10.64 -8.50 19.36
N CYS A 63 -9.87 -7.41 19.44
CA CYS A 63 -9.33 -6.89 20.70
C CYS A 63 -10.28 -5.91 21.44
N LEU A 64 -11.48 -5.64 20.90
CA LEU A 64 -12.49 -4.75 21.49
C LEU A 64 -13.60 -5.54 22.19
#